data_AF-A0A6A4FC13-F1
#
_entry.id   AF-A0A6A4FC13-F1
#
_cell.length_a   1.000
_cell.length_b   1.000
_cell.length_c   1.000
_cell.angle_alpha   90.00
_cell.angle_beta   90.00
_cell.angle_gamma   90.00
#
_symmetry.space_group_name_H-M   'P 1'
#
loop_
_entity.id
_entity.type
_entity.pdbx_description
1 polymer ?
#
loop_
_entity_poly.entity_id
_entity_poly.type
_entity_poly.pdbx_seq_one_letter_code
_entity_poly.pdbx_strand_id
1 'polypeptide(L)'
;MKNAEIVKLLFKNPTQTERTCSSCDIVVKQLKSSGYKNLMTHLRSHHVGFEAVAEECAKKGCTPIRSIFVHKDAADTFGWTMLVALKNFPLAHVDDAVIRSAICYNAMDRVTLLKRMTSLVGVVDG
;
A
#
# COMPACT_ATOMS: atom_id res chain seq x y z
N MET A 1 7.29 7.35 -17.44
CA MET A 1 7.12 8.66 -16.77
C MET A 1 8.37 9.00 -15.98
N LYS A 2 8.72 10.28 -15.88
CA LYS A 2 9.86 10.74 -15.07
C LYS A 2 9.46 10.78 -13.59
N ASN A 3 10.40 10.55 -12.67
CA ASN A 3 10.15 10.61 -11.22
C ASN A 3 9.50 11.94 -10.78
N ALA A 4 9.87 13.05 -11.43
CA ALA A 4 9.28 14.36 -11.16
C ALA A 4 7.76 14.41 -11.45
N GLU A 5 7.30 13.75 -12.51
CA GLU A 5 5.88 13.68 -12.91
C GLU A 5 5.10 12.81 -11.94
N ILE A 6 5.64 11.64 -11.60
CA ILE A 6 5.05 10.72 -10.63
C ILE A 6 4.90 11.42 -9.27
N VAL A 7 5.96 12.09 -8.80
CA VAL A 7 5.92 12.82 -7.53
C VAL A 7 4.92 13.98 -7.57
N LYS A 8 4.78 14.68 -8.71
CA LYS A 8 3.80 15.76 -8.86
C LYS A 8 2.36 15.24 -8.77
N LEU A 9 2.10 14.03 -9.27
CA LEU A 9 0.77 13.42 -9.22
C LEU A 9 0.47 12.81 -7.84
N LEU A 10 1.40 12.02 -7.31
CA LEU A 10 1.16 11.16 -6.15
C LEU A 10 1.48 11.81 -4.79
N PHE A 11 2.01 13.03 -4.79
CA PHE A 11 2.25 13.79 -3.57
C PHE A 11 1.61 15.18 -3.65
N LYS A 12 1.06 15.61 -2.52
CA LYS A 12 0.44 16.92 -2.29
C LYS A 12 1.22 17.74 -1.26
N ASN A 13 0.79 18.99 -1.07
CA ASN A 13 1.35 19.93 -0.10
C ASN A 13 2.88 20.07 -0.18
N PRO A 14 3.45 20.47 -1.33
CA PRO A 14 4.89 20.57 -1.45
C PRO A 14 5.44 21.72 -0.60
N THR A 15 6.35 21.41 0.32
CA THR A 15 7.16 22.40 1.04
C THR A 15 8.63 22.31 0.61
N GLN A 16 9.48 23.18 1.16
CA GLN A 16 10.92 23.13 0.89
C GLN A 16 11.59 21.85 1.39
N THR A 17 10.97 21.17 2.38
CA THR A 17 11.60 20.08 3.12
C THR A 17 10.74 18.84 3.20
N GLU A 18 9.49 18.87 2.75
CA GLU A 18 8.51 17.80 2.97
C GLU A 18 7.46 17.76 1.85
N ARG A 19 6.89 16.57 1.62
CA ARG A 19 5.67 16.38 0.84
C ARG A 19 4.76 15.36 1.49
N THR A 20 3.45 15.51 1.35
CA THR A 20 2.47 14.56 1.85
C THR A 20 2.11 13.57 0.75
N CYS A 21 2.16 12.27 1.03
CA CYS A 21 1.69 11.27 0.08
C CYS A 21 0.16 11.35 -0.09
N SER A 22 -0.33 11.40 -1.33
CA SER A 22 -1.76 11.54 -1.61
C SER A 22 -2.58 10.27 -1.30
N SER A 23 -1.94 9.10 -1.19
CA SER A 23 -2.58 7.81 -0.93
C SER A 23 -2.66 7.46 0.57
N CYS A 24 -1.62 7.75 1.36
CA CYS A 24 -1.56 7.38 2.78
C CYS A 24 -1.47 8.58 3.74
N ASP A 25 -1.44 9.81 3.23
CA ASP A 25 -1.31 11.04 4.03
C ASP A 25 -0.02 11.13 4.89
N ILE A 26 0.93 10.21 4.69
CA ILE A 26 2.23 10.25 5.37
C ILE A 26 3.05 11.41 4.81
N VAL A 27 3.61 12.22 5.72
CA VAL A 27 4.57 13.27 5.38
C VAL A 27 5.95 12.64 5.20
N VAL A 28 6.52 12.79 4.01
CA VAL A 28 7.85 12.30 3.66
C VAL A 28 8.79 13.48 3.55
N LYS A 29 9.87 13.45 4.34
CA LYS A 29 10.91 14.49 4.31
C LYS A 29 11.64 14.48 2.97
N GLN A 30 11.70 15.63 2.31
CA GLN A 30 12.41 15.94 1.08
C GLN A 30 13.63 16.83 1.35
N LEU A 31 14.80 16.23 1.58
CA LEU A 31 16.06 16.97 1.63
C LEU A 31 16.44 17.51 0.24
N LYS A 32 16.89 18.77 0.15
CA LYS A 32 17.25 19.42 -1.12
C LYS A 32 18.29 18.65 -1.95
N SER A 33 19.20 17.93 -1.28
CA SER A 33 20.26 17.12 -1.92
C SER A 33 19.81 15.74 -2.40
N SER A 34 18.66 15.22 -1.94
CA SER A 34 18.22 13.83 -2.20
C SER A 34 17.44 13.66 -3.50
N GLY A 35 17.11 14.76 -4.20
CA GLY A 35 16.19 14.74 -5.34
C GLY A 35 14.85 14.11 -4.95
N TYR A 36 14.36 13.18 -5.77
CA TYR A 36 13.10 12.44 -5.53
C TYR A 36 13.30 11.03 -4.95
N LYS A 37 14.54 10.63 -4.60
CA LYS A 37 14.84 9.22 -4.25
C LYS A 37 14.02 8.71 -3.07
N ASN A 38 13.96 9.47 -1.99
CA ASN A 38 13.16 9.22 -0.80
C ASN A 38 11.66 9.05 -1.08
N LEU A 39 11.07 9.95 -1.88
CA LEU A 39 9.65 9.90 -2.25
C LEU A 39 9.36 8.65 -3.08
N MET A 40 10.25 8.32 -4.03
CA MET A 40 10.14 7.11 -4.83
C MET A 40 10.34 5.83 -3.99
N THR A 41 11.23 5.85 -3.00
CA THR A 41 11.41 4.74 -2.08
C THR A 41 10.16 4.52 -1.24
N HIS A 42 9.54 5.59 -0.73
CA HIS A 42 8.26 5.51 -0.02
C HIS A 42 7.16 4.88 -0.89
N LEU A 43 7.02 5.31 -2.15
CA LEU A 43 6.05 4.72 -3.07
C LEU A 43 6.29 3.22 -3.29
N ARG A 44 7.56 2.83 -3.54
CA ARG A 44 7.92 1.41 -3.72
C ARG A 44 7.66 0.54 -2.49
N SER A 45 7.86 1.08 -1.28
CA SER A 45 7.70 0.29 -0.05
C SER A 45 6.24 0.22 0.43
N HIS A 46 5.43 1.24 0.16
CA HIS A 46 4.07 1.33 0.71
C HIS A 46 2.94 1.22 -0.32
N HIS A 47 3.23 1.44 -1.61
CA HIS A 47 2.22 1.54 -2.67
C HIS A 47 2.60 0.69 -3.88
N VAL A 48 2.47 -0.63 -3.76
CA VAL A 48 2.70 -1.55 -4.88
C VAL A 48 1.80 -1.19 -6.06
N GLY A 49 2.37 -1.07 -7.26
CA GLY A 49 1.64 -0.71 -8.48
C GLY A 49 1.35 0.78 -8.65
N PHE A 50 2.02 1.67 -7.88
CA PHE A 50 1.85 3.11 -8.00
C PHE A 50 2.14 3.64 -9.41
N GLU A 51 2.97 2.95 -10.20
CA GLU A 51 3.30 3.33 -11.57
C GLU A 51 2.06 3.28 -12.47
N ALA A 52 1.25 2.23 -12.36
CA ALA A 52 0.02 2.09 -13.13
C ALA A 52 -0.99 3.19 -12.76
N VAL A 53 -1.11 3.50 -11.46
CA VAL A 53 -1.97 4.59 -10.98
C VAL A 53 -1.47 5.95 -11.49
N ALA A 54 -0.16 6.19 -11.45
CA ALA A 54 0.42 7.43 -11.97
C ALA A 54 0.18 7.60 -13.47
N GLU A 55 0.30 6.51 -14.25
CA GLU A 55 0.06 6.52 -15.69
C GLU A 55 -1.41 6.77 -16.02
N GLU A 56 -2.32 6.11 -15.31
CA GLU A 56 -3.76 6.31 -15.50
C GLU A 56 -4.19 7.73 -15.10
N CYS A 57 -3.63 8.27 -14.02
CA CYS A 57 -3.86 9.65 -13.61
C CYS A 57 -3.34 10.65 -14.63
N ALA A 58 -2.16 10.40 -15.22
CA ALA A 58 -1.60 11.22 -16.28
C ALA A 58 -2.48 11.20 -17.55
N LYS A 59 -3.03 10.04 -17.92
CA LYS A 59 -3.94 9.89 -19.08
C LYS A 59 -5.27 10.60 -18.88
N LYS A 60 -5.86 10.46 -17.69
CA LYS A 60 -7.21 10.99 -17.38
C LYS A 60 -7.19 12.43 -16.86
N GLY A 61 -6.01 13.01 -16.65
CA GLY A 61 -5.86 14.34 -16.05
C GLY A 61 -6.43 14.41 -14.64
N CYS A 62 -6.54 13.28 -13.93
CA CYS A 62 -7.14 13.22 -12.62
C CYS A 62 -6.09 13.35 -11.51
N THR A 63 -6.47 14.01 -10.42
CA THR A 63 -5.68 14.01 -9.19
C THR A 63 -5.91 12.67 -8.49
N PRO A 64 -4.87 11.90 -8.13
CA PRO A 64 -5.05 10.65 -7.43
C PRO A 64 -5.75 10.91 -6.08
N ILE A 65 -6.98 10.41 -5.94
CA ILE A 65 -7.74 10.48 -4.69
C ILE A 65 -7.48 9.20 -3.91
N ARG A 66 -7.55 9.28 -2.58
CA ARG A 66 -7.32 8.16 -1.66
C ARG A 66 -8.08 6.88 -2.03
N SER A 67 -9.26 7.01 -2.66
CA SER A 67 -10.10 5.89 -3.13
C SER A 67 -9.53 5.11 -4.33
N ILE A 68 -8.58 5.67 -5.07
CA ILE A 68 -7.92 5.00 -6.21
C ILE A 68 -6.83 4.04 -5.70
N PHE A 69 -6.36 4.24 -4.46
CA PHE A 69 -5.39 3.35 -3.82
C PHE A 69 -6.09 2.42 -2.85
N VAL A 70 -5.86 1.12 -3.01
CA VAL A 70 -6.26 0.14 -2.00
C VAL A 70 -5.54 0.48 -0.70
N HIS A 71 -6.30 0.62 0.39
CA HIS A 71 -5.72 0.86 1.72
C HIS A 71 -4.70 -0.23 2.04
N LYS A 72 -3.52 0.12 2.55
CA LYS A 72 -2.45 -0.87 2.79
C LYS A 72 -2.93 -2.04 3.66
N ASP A 73 -3.74 -1.78 4.69
CA ASP A 73 -4.30 -2.86 5.50
C ASP A 73 -5.24 -3.78 4.71
N ALA A 74 -6.00 -3.24 3.75
CA ALA A 74 -6.86 -4.05 2.90
C ALA A 74 -6.02 -4.89 1.92
N ALA A 75 -4.99 -4.29 1.32
CA ALA A 75 -4.05 -4.98 0.43
C ALA A 75 -3.29 -6.10 1.16
N ASP A 76 -2.79 -5.81 2.36
CA ASP A 76 -2.06 -6.78 3.19
C ASP A 76 -3.00 -7.90 3.69
N THR A 77 -4.26 -7.59 4.05
CA THR A 77 -5.28 -8.60 4.38
C THR A 77 -5.52 -9.54 3.21
N PHE A 78 -5.67 -8.97 2.01
CA PHE A 78 -5.86 -9.76 0.79
C PHE A 78 -4.64 -10.63 0.49
N GLY A 79 -3.42 -10.09 0.63
CA GLY A 79 -2.18 -10.84 0.49
C GLY A 79 -2.09 -12.03 1.45
N TRP A 80 -2.36 -11.81 2.74
CA TRP A 80 -2.46 -12.88 3.73
C TRP A 80 -3.50 -13.93 3.37
N THR A 81 -4.68 -13.50 2.92
CA THR A 81 -5.78 -14.39 2.52
C THR A 81 -5.38 -15.25 1.32
N MET A 82 -4.72 -14.69 0.30
CA MET A 82 -4.25 -15.46 -0.85
C MET A 82 -3.20 -16.50 -0.46
N LEU A 83 -2.26 -16.17 0.43
CA LEU A 83 -1.26 -17.13 0.88
C LEU A 83 -1.94 -18.33 1.54
N VAL A 84 -2.84 -18.09 2.49
CA VAL A 84 -3.55 -19.16 3.21
C VAL A 84 -4.45 -19.96 2.28
N ALA A 85 -5.34 -19.28 1.53
CA ALA A 85 -6.39 -19.94 0.76
C ALA A 85 -5.90 -20.55 -0.57
N LEU A 86 -4.93 -19.92 -1.24
CA LEU A 86 -4.53 -20.30 -2.60
C LEU A 86 -3.14 -20.94 -2.67
N LYS A 87 -2.28 -20.75 -1.67
CA LYS A 87 -0.91 -21.27 -1.64
C LYS A 87 -0.69 -22.34 -0.57
N ASN A 88 -1.76 -22.81 0.07
CA ASN A 88 -1.72 -23.77 1.18
C ASN A 88 -0.79 -23.33 2.31
N PHE A 89 -0.67 -22.02 2.51
CA PHE A 89 0.16 -21.48 3.59
C PHE A 89 -0.51 -21.79 4.93
N PRO A 90 0.15 -22.50 5.86
CA PRO A 90 -0.46 -22.83 7.14
C PRO A 90 -0.94 -21.60 7.90
N LEU A 91 -2.19 -21.61 8.38
CA LEU A 91 -2.75 -20.48 9.11
C LEU A 91 -1.96 -20.14 10.39
N ALA A 92 -1.32 -21.13 11.00
CA ALA A 92 -0.45 -20.94 12.16
C ALA A 92 0.77 -20.04 11.85
N HIS A 93 1.25 -20.03 10.61
CA HIS A 93 2.38 -19.20 10.20
C HIS A 93 2.06 -17.70 10.12
N VAL A 94 0.78 -17.33 10.15
CA VAL A 94 0.36 -15.92 10.22
C VAL A 94 0.79 -15.28 11.55
N ASP A 95 0.89 -16.08 12.62
CA ASP A 95 1.33 -15.60 13.94
C ASP A 95 2.85 -15.69 14.14
N ASP A 96 3.56 -16.41 13.27
CA ASP A 96 4.99 -16.67 13.45
C ASP A 96 5.82 -15.41 13.16
N ALA A 97 6.59 -14.96 14.14
CA ALA A 97 7.35 -13.72 14.06
C ALA A 97 8.46 -13.76 12.99
N VAL A 98 9.09 -14.92 12.80
CA VAL A 98 10.16 -15.10 11.79
C VAL A 98 9.56 -15.04 10.39
N ILE A 99 8.47 -15.75 10.17
CA ILE A 99 7.75 -15.74 8.90
C ILE A 99 7.19 -14.35 8.59
N ARG A 100 6.59 -13.69 9.56
CA ARG A 100 6.11 -12.30 9.41
C ARG A 100 7.22 -11.33 9.07
N SER A 101 8.44 -11.55 9.57
CA SER A 101 9.58 -10.70 9.20
C SER A 101 10.00 -10.88 7.74
N ALA A 102 9.80 -12.10 7.20
CA ALA A 102 10.07 -12.41 5.80
C ALA A 102 8.95 -11.93 4.87
N ILE A 103 7.71 -11.93 5.34
CA ILE A 103 6.53 -11.49 4.59
C ILE A 103 6.33 -10.00 4.85
N CYS A 104 6.61 -9.15 3.86
CA CYS A 104 6.55 -7.68 3.99
C CYS A 104 5.11 -7.08 4.10
N TYR A 105 4.17 -7.81 4.68
CA TYR A 105 2.81 -7.35 4.99
C TYR A 105 2.73 -6.81 6.41
N ASN A 106 1.76 -5.94 6.67
CA ASN A 106 1.45 -5.51 8.02
C ASN A 106 1.17 -6.72 8.93
N ALA A 107 1.65 -6.58 10.15
CA ALA A 107 1.40 -7.43 11.28
C ALA A 107 -0.09 -7.76 11.46
N MET A 108 -0.45 -9.05 11.40
CA MET A 108 -1.80 -9.54 11.71
C MET A 108 -1.72 -10.87 12.42
N ASP A 109 -2.59 -11.10 13.40
CA ASP A 109 -2.74 -12.41 14.02
C ASP A 109 -3.78 -13.26 13.27
N ARG A 110 -3.69 -14.58 13.42
CA ARG A 110 -4.56 -15.54 12.72
C ARG A 110 -6.04 -15.35 13.04
N VAL A 111 -6.38 -14.91 14.26
CA VAL A 111 -7.77 -14.72 14.69
C VAL A 111 -8.36 -13.52 13.95
N THR A 112 -7.60 -12.43 13.84
CA THR A 112 -7.97 -11.25 13.06
C THR A 112 -8.12 -11.60 11.59
N LEU A 113 -7.19 -12.36 10.99
CA LEU A 113 -7.29 -12.78 9.59
C LEU A 113 -8.54 -13.63 9.36
N LEU A 114 -8.78 -14.64 10.21
CA LEU A 114 -9.94 -15.51 10.12
C LEU A 114 -11.25 -14.72 10.24
N LYS A 115 -11.34 -13.80 11.21
CA LYS A 115 -12.51 -12.93 11.38
C LYS A 115 -12.78 -12.09 10.12
N ARG A 116 -11.73 -11.55 9.49
CA ARG A 116 -11.85 -10.79 8.23
C ARG A 116 -12.32 -11.68 7.08
N MET A 117 -11.75 -12.87 6.94
CA MET A 117 -12.16 -13.84 5.91
C MET A 117 -13.62 -14.24 6.09
N THR A 118 -14.05 -14.59 7.30
CA THR A 118 -15.44 -14.95 7.60
C THR A 118 -16.39 -13.79 7.34
N SER A 119 -16.01 -12.56 7.71
CA SER A 119 -16.83 -11.36 7.45
C SER A 119 -17.05 -11.10 5.96
N LEU A 120 -16.18 -11.56 5.06
CA LEU A 120 -16.37 -11.44 3.62
C LEU A 120 -17.43 -12.42 3.09
N VAL A 121 -17.59 -13.57 3.75
CA VAL A 121 -18.54 -14.61 3.36
C VAL A 121 -19.91 -14.38 4.03
N GLY A 122 -19.93 -13.86 5.26
CA GLY A 122 -21.17 -13.61 6.01
C GLY A 122 -22.08 -12.50 5.46
N VAL A 123 -21.65 -11.77 4.43
CA VAL A 123 -22.49 -10.78 3.71
C VAL A 123 -23.28 -11.46 2.57
N VAL A 124 -23.00 -12.73 2.25
CA VAL A 124 -23.67 -13.43 1.15
C VAL A 124 -25.00 -14.08 1.58
N ASP A 125 -25.28 -14.15 2.89
CA ASP A 125 -26.49 -14.76 3.46
C ASP A 125 -27.51 -13.73 4.01
N GLY A 126 -27.55 -12.49 3.48
CA GLY A 126 -28.50 -11.44 3.93
C GLY A 126 -28.85 -10.40 2.89
#